data_AF-A0A2G1XYK8-F1
#
_entry.id   AF-A0A2G1XYK8-F1
#
_cell.length_a   1.000
_cell.length_b   1.000
_cell.length_c   1.000
_cell.angle_alpha   90.00
_cell.angle_beta   90.00
_cell.angle_gamma   90.00
#
_symmetry.space_group_name_H-M   'P 1'
#
loop_
_entity.id
_entity.type
_entity.pdbx_description
1 polymer ?
#
loop_
_entity_poly.entity_id
_entity_poly.type
_entity_poly.pdbx_seq_one_letter_code
_entity_poly.pdbx_strand_id
1 'polypeptide(L)' 'MKTMTCKQLGGACDKVFQAETFDEMAELSRAHGMQMFSEGDKAHVAVIEEMIKLMTDPGGMQKWVENKKALFAAAPED' A
#
# COMPACT_ATOMS: atom_id res chain seq x y z
N MET A 1 8.01 11.35 12.36
CA MET A 1 7.15 10.23 11.87
C MET A 1 6.75 10.52 10.43
N LYS A 2 6.31 9.55 9.61
CA LYS A 2 5.92 9.85 8.22
C LYS A 2 4.45 9.58 7.97
N THR A 3 3.85 10.42 7.15
CA THR A 3 2.43 10.35 6.77
C THR A 3 2.28 9.95 5.30
N MET A 4 1.48 8.92 5.03
CA MET A 4 1.16 8.49 3.67
C MET A 4 -0.32 8.07 3.57
N THR A 5 -0.86 8.14 2.36
CA THR A 5 -2.22 7.68 2.06
C THR A 5 -2.23 6.27 1.50
N CYS A 6 -3.37 5.60 1.64
CA CYS A 6 -3.65 4.31 1.01
C CYS A 6 -3.32 4.35 -0.50
N LYS A 7 -3.75 5.38 -1.25
CA LYS A 7 -3.35 5.59 -2.66
C LYS A 7 -1.84 5.66 -2.89
N GLN A 8 -1.10 6.41 -2.07
CA GLN A 8 0.37 6.48 -2.22
C GLN A 8 1.03 5.11 -2.01
N LEU A 9 0.47 4.30 -1.11
CA LEU A 9 0.92 2.93 -0.85
C LEU A 9 0.38 1.91 -1.87
N GLY A 10 -0.38 2.36 -2.86
CA GLY A 10 -0.90 1.53 -3.96
C GLY A 10 -2.29 0.94 -3.71
N GLY A 11 -3.03 1.46 -2.74
CA GLY A 11 -4.44 1.17 -2.48
C GLY A 11 -5.43 2.10 -3.21
N ALA A 12 -6.71 2.03 -2.86
CA ALA A 12 -7.77 2.67 -3.64
C ALA A 12 -8.29 4.01 -3.08
N CYS A 13 -8.02 4.33 -1.81
CA CYS A 13 -8.63 5.49 -1.13
C CYS A 13 -7.62 6.46 -0.50
N ASP A 14 -8.12 7.56 0.05
CA ASP A 14 -7.31 8.61 0.66
C ASP A 14 -7.10 8.42 2.18
N LYS A 15 -7.36 7.21 2.71
CA LYS A 15 -7.13 6.93 4.13
C LYS A 15 -5.66 7.22 4.47
N VAL A 16 -5.46 8.05 5.49
CA VAL A 16 -4.14 8.46 5.96
C VAL A 16 -3.62 7.47 6.98
N PHE A 17 -2.34 7.15 6.87
CA PHE A 17 -1.58 6.32 7.79
C PHE A 17 -0.36 7.09 8.25
N GLN A 18 0.06 6.81 9.48
CA GLN A 18 1.26 7.38 10.07
C GLN A 18 2.06 6.26 10.72
N ALA A 19 3.36 6.22 10.46
CA ALA A 19 4.26 5.22 11.03
C ALA A 19 5.70 5.75 11.10
N GLU A 20 6.53 5.11 11.92
CA GLU A 20 7.95 5.43 12.02
C GLU A 20 8.77 4.70 10.94
N THR A 21 8.34 3.49 10.59
CA THR A 21 9.02 2.65 9.59
C THR A 21 8.13 2.31 8.40
N PHE A 22 8.77 1.94 7.28
CA PHE A 22 8.06 1.47 6.10
C PHE A 22 7.31 0.16 6.37
N ASP A 23 7.88 -0.73 7.16
CA ASP A 23 7.26 -2.02 7.47
C ASP A 23 5.95 -1.83 8.26
N GLU A 24 5.94 -0.97 9.28
CA GLU A 24 4.71 -0.58 9.98
C GLU A 24 3.69 0.07 9.04
N MET A 25 4.14 0.98 8.17
CA MET A 25 3.28 1.64 7.17
C MET A 25 2.65 0.61 6.22
N ALA A 26 3.43 -0.39 5.79
CA ALA A 26 2.97 -1.46 4.92
C ALA A 26 1.97 -2.38 5.64
N GLU A 27 2.20 -2.69 6.93
CA GLU A 27 1.26 -3.45 7.75
C GLU A 27 -0.08 -2.72 7.92
N LEU A 28 -0.07 -1.42 8.23
CA LEU A 28 -1.28 -0.60 8.33
C LEU A 28 -2.07 -0.59 7.01
N SER A 29 -1.37 -0.40 5.89
CA SER A 29 -2.00 -0.41 4.57
C SER A 29 -2.56 -1.78 4.21
N ARG A 30 -1.86 -2.86 4.55
CA ARG A 30 -2.34 -4.24 4.30
C ARG A 30 -3.54 -4.58 5.16
N ALA A 31 -3.50 -4.28 6.45
CA ALA A 31 -4.62 -4.50 7.36
C ALA A 31 -5.88 -3.76 6.88
N HIS A 32 -5.72 -2.50 6.46
CA HIS A 32 -6.80 -1.74 5.86
C HIS A 32 -7.33 -2.37 4.57
N GLY A 33 -6.45 -2.74 3.63
CA GLY A 33 -6.86 -3.39 2.37
C GLY A 33 -7.61 -4.70 2.61
N MET A 34 -7.17 -5.53 3.56
CA MET A 34 -7.84 -6.77 3.95
C MET A 34 -9.22 -6.53 4.55
N GLN A 35 -9.37 -5.48 5.38
CA GLN A 35 -10.67 -5.11 5.91
C GLN A 35 -11.64 -4.72 4.79
N MET A 36 -11.21 -3.82 3.89
CA MET A 36 -12.02 -3.36 2.77
C MET A 36 -12.40 -4.52 1.83
N PHE A 37 -11.47 -5.46 1.61
CA PHE A 37 -11.74 -6.69 0.85
C PHE A 37 -12.82 -7.54 1.52
N SER A 38 -12.73 -7.76 2.83
CA SER A 38 -13.73 -8.51 3.60
C SER A 38 -15.10 -7.83 3.61
N GLU A 39 -15.15 -6.50 3.56
CA GLU A 39 -16.37 -5.70 3.47
C GLU A 39 -16.92 -5.63 2.03
N GLY A 40 -16.20 -6.18 1.05
CA GLY A 40 -16.61 -6.21 -0.36
C GLY A 40 -16.49 -4.86 -1.07
N ASP A 41 -15.60 -3.97 -0.59
CA ASP A 41 -15.36 -2.69 -1.23
C ASP A 41 -14.77 -2.89 -2.64
N LYS A 42 -15.54 -2.52 -3.65
CA LYS A 42 -15.19 -2.79 -5.05
C LYS A 42 -13.88 -2.13 -5.47
N ALA A 43 -13.56 -0.96 -4.91
CA ALA A 43 -12.35 -0.23 -5.30
C ALA A 43 -11.10 -0.93 -4.74
N HIS A 44 -11.11 -1.35 -3.48
CA HIS A 44 -10.03 -2.13 -2.88
C HIS A 44 -9.92 -3.54 -3.46
N VAL A 45 -11.04 -4.20 -3.75
CA VAL A 45 -11.04 -5.51 -4.43
C VAL A 45 -10.33 -5.42 -5.77
N ALA A 46 -10.67 -4.43 -6.61
CA ALA A 46 -10.03 -4.24 -7.91
C ALA A 46 -8.51 -4.04 -7.80
N VAL A 47 -8.05 -3.26 -6.82
CA VAL A 47 -6.62 -3.06 -6.56
C VAL A 47 -5.93 -4.34 -6.10
N ILE A 48 -6.57 -5.15 -5.25
CA ILE A 48 -6.03 -6.44 -4.81
C ILE A 48 -5.91 -7.40 -6.00
N GLU A 49 -6.89 -7.43 -6.90
CA GLU A 49 -6.79 -8.22 -8.13
C GLU A 49 -5.61 -7.79 -9.01
N GLU A 50 -5.33 -6.49 -9.11
CA GLU A 50 -4.13 -5.98 -9.79
C GLU A 50 -2.84 -6.39 -9.07
N MET A 51 -2.81 -6.34 -7.73
CA MET A 51 -1.67 -6.84 -6.95
C MET A 51 -1.42 -8.33 -7.18
N ILE A 52 -2.48 -9.15 -7.28
CA ILE A 52 -2.35 -10.59 -7.57
C ILE A 52 -1.72 -10.79 -8.96
N LYS A 53 -2.15 -10.03 -9.98
CA LYS A 53 -1.51 -10.08 -11.32
C LYS A 53 -0.05 -9.69 -11.25
N LEU A 54 0.28 -8.64 -10.50
CA LEU A 54 1.66 -8.19 -10.31
C LEU A 54 2.53 -9.25 -9.59
N MET A 55 1.96 -10.05 -8.69
CA MET A 55 2.68 -11.16 -8.04
C MET A 55 3.05 -12.29 -9.01
N THR A 56 2.30 -12.43 -10.11
CA THR A 56 2.62 -13.40 -11.17
C THR A 56 3.68 -12.89 -12.14
N ASP A 57 3.99 -11.59 -12.12
CA ASP A 57 5.06 -11.00 -12.92
C ASP A 57 6.43 -11.24 -12.28
N PRO A 58 7.39 -11.84 -13.00
CA PRO A 58 8.73 -12.11 -12.47
C PRO A 58 9.47 -10.80 -12.18
N GLY A 59 9.56 -10.45 -10.89
CA GLY A 59 10.23 -9.25 -10.40
C GLY A 59 9.34 -8.01 -10.31
N GLY A 60 8.08 -8.06 -10.78
CA GLY A 60 7.12 -6.97 -10.67
C GLY A 60 6.84 -6.57 -9.23
N MET A 61 6.62 -7.56 -8.37
CA MET A 61 6.40 -7.31 -6.93
C MET A 61 7.63 -6.70 -6.25
N GLN A 62 8.84 -7.15 -6.60
CA GLN A 62 10.07 -6.58 -6.04
C GLN A 62 10.21 -5.10 -6.41
N LYS A 63 10.09 -4.77 -7.71
CA LYS A 63 10.15 -3.39 -8.20
C LYS A 63 9.09 -2.50 -7.54
N TRP A 64 7.88 -3.03 -7.34
CA TRP A 64 6.81 -2.30 -6.67
C TRP A 64 7.15 -2.00 -5.22
N VAL A 65 7.63 -2.99 -4.46
CA VAL A 65 8.06 -2.77 -3.06
C VAL A 65 9.20 -1.77 -2.98
N GLU A 66 10.21 -1.87 -3.86
CA GLU A 66 11.32 -0.91 -3.91
C GLU A 66 10.83 0.51 -4.20
N ASN A 67 9.89 0.67 -5.14
CA ASN A 67 9.26 1.96 -5.41
C ASN A 67 8.51 2.50 -4.17
N LYS A 68 7.74 1.66 -3.47
CA LYS A 68 7.03 2.08 -2.25
C LYS A 68 7.97 2.48 -1.13
N LYS A 69 9.08 1.76 -0.95
CA LYS A 69 10.15 2.12 -0.01
C LYS A 69 10.77 3.47 -0.35
N ALA A 70 11.05 3.72 -1.63
CA ALA A 70 11.59 5.01 -2.09
C ALA A 70 10.60 6.17 -1.85
N LEU A 71 9.30 5.95 -2.09
CA LEU A 71 8.26 6.92 -1.80
C LEU A 71 8.17 7.25 -0.31
N PHE A 72 8.23 6.23 0.55
CA PHE A 72 8.26 6.44 2.01
C PHE A 72 9.52 7.21 2.44
N ALA A 73 10.69 6.85 1.93
CA ALA A 73 11.93 7.55 2.23
C ALA A 73 11.84 9.05 1.86
N ALA A 74 11.26 9.36 0.70
CA ALA A 74 11.08 10.72 0.19
C ALA A 74 9.91 11.50 0.83
N ALA A 75 8.99 10.84 1.54
CA ALA A 75 7.87 11.52 2.18
C ALA A 75 8.38 12.47 3.28
N PRO A 76 7.74 13.63 3.48
CA PRO A 76 8.11 14.56 4.54
C PRO A 76 7.98 13.88 5.91
N GLU A 77 8.87 14.27 6.83
CA GLU A 77 8.72 13.93 8.23
C GLU A 77 7.77 14.95 8.88
N ASP A 78 6.78 14.43 9.60
CA ASP A 78 6.00 15.15 10.62
C ASP A 78 6.83 15.32 11.90
#